data_AF-A0AAE3E0T9-F1
#
_entry.id   AF-A0AAE3E0T9-F1
#
_cell.length_a   1.000
_cell.length_b   1.000
_cell.length_c   1.000
_cell.angle_alpha   90.00
_cell.angle_beta   90.00
_cell.angle_gamma   90.00
#
_symmetry.space_group_name_H-M   'P 1'
#
loop_
_entity.id
_entity.type
_entity.pdbx_description
1 polymer ?
#
loop_
_entity_poly.entity_id
_entity_poly.type
_entity_poly.pdbx_seq_one_letter_code
_entity_poly.pdbx_strand_id
1 'polypeptide(L)'
;MKNTALETTYFDFYGDKLIAVQDNATGEIYTSINAVLKGIGFKDRNQIRKRRDKWINDSVISKGITKFTLPTQKMVAKNDTTLFDEKDTYCISQRKLPIALAKINITPKMKQTQPELATKLELYQDKCADVLASVFIDKKSTNAINAEFLAESISNAIAIALQPITERLEKIEQTQTNRYLSSRRYPSAWYKKIAPKYKMLMEYFDCTRSELYSNIYKELEDTYDVDINQIHEDYCYENNFLKDECYPMDAIEHHTQLRDALTLLIDSSLIKYGLQTEEQIKNFKRATLFDRPVIKQRITYIEDKI
;
A
#
# COMPACT_ATOMS: atom_id res chain seq x y z
N MET A 1 25.69 -46.22 -10.13
CA MET A 1 25.35 -44.81 -9.87
C MET A 1 23.93 -44.77 -9.32
N LYS A 2 23.75 -44.50 -8.03
CA LYS A 2 22.40 -44.32 -7.46
C LYS A 2 21.97 -42.89 -7.80
N ASN A 3 20.95 -42.73 -8.65
CA ASN A 3 20.30 -41.45 -8.88
C ASN A 3 19.62 -41.03 -7.57
N THR A 4 20.25 -40.13 -6.83
CA THR A 4 19.63 -39.48 -5.67
C THR A 4 18.67 -38.44 -6.24
N ALA A 5 17.38 -38.77 -6.34
CA ALA A 5 16.36 -37.76 -6.59
C ALA A 5 16.38 -36.80 -5.39
N LEU A 6 16.71 -35.53 -5.64
CA LEU A 6 16.70 -34.48 -4.63
C LEU A 6 15.43 -33.67 -4.82
N GLU A 7 14.57 -33.66 -3.81
CA GLU A 7 13.39 -32.80 -3.80
C GLU A 7 13.71 -31.49 -3.09
N THR A 8 13.28 -30.38 -3.68
CA THR A 8 13.53 -29.05 -3.12
C THR A 8 12.22 -28.49 -2.58
N THR A 9 12.20 -28.15 -1.30
CA THR A 9 11.07 -27.54 -0.62
C THR A 9 11.49 -26.21 0.01
N TYR A 10 10.51 -25.35 0.29
CA TYR A 10 10.74 -24.12 1.05
C TYR A 10 10.18 -24.30 2.44
N PHE A 11 10.94 -23.93 3.46
CA PHE A 11 10.44 -23.86 4.83
C PHE A 11 10.53 -22.42 5.34
N ASP A 12 9.50 -22.02 6.08
CA ASP A 12 9.50 -20.75 6.78
C ASP A 12 10.45 -20.83 7.98
N PHE A 13 11.45 -19.97 7.98
CA PHE A 13 12.39 -19.78 9.06
C PHE A 13 12.18 -18.40 9.66
N TYR A 14 11.05 -18.25 10.36
CA TYR A 14 10.68 -17.04 11.10
C TYR A 14 10.68 -15.80 10.20
N GLY A 15 9.95 -15.87 9.10
CA GLY A 15 9.80 -14.81 8.11
C GLY A 15 10.77 -14.89 6.93
N ASP A 16 11.77 -15.78 6.99
CA ASP A 16 12.69 -16.02 5.88
C ASP A 16 12.41 -17.36 5.21
N LYS A 17 12.19 -17.34 3.89
CA LYS A 17 12.02 -18.56 3.09
C LYS A 17 13.39 -19.19 2.83
N LEU A 18 13.66 -20.30 3.51
CA LEU A 18 14.88 -21.07 3.31
C LEU A 18 14.61 -22.28 2.42
N ILE A 19 15.58 -22.57 1.54
CA ILE A 19 15.55 -23.75 0.69
C ILE A 19 15.98 -24.96 1.50
N ALA A 20 15.12 -25.97 1.55
CA ALA A 20 15.40 -27.30 2.06
C ALA A 20 15.54 -28.28 0.89
N VAL A 21 16.55 -29.15 0.98
CA VAL A 21 16.81 -30.23 0.03
C VAL A 21 16.61 -31.54 0.76
N GLN A 22 15.66 -32.35 0.30
CA GLN A 22 15.41 -33.68 0.82
C GLN A 22 16.16 -34.71 -0.01
N ASP A 23 16.93 -35.57 0.67
CA ASP A 23 17.51 -36.76 0.07
C ASP A 23 16.46 -37.88 0.09
N ASN A 24 15.93 -38.25 -1.07
CA ASN A 24 14.89 -39.28 -1.20
C ASN A 24 15.37 -40.68 -0.82
N ALA A 25 16.69 -40.93 -0.73
CA ALA A 25 17.24 -42.22 -0.32
C ALA A 25 17.28 -42.38 1.22
N THR A 26 17.47 -41.29 1.96
CA THR A 26 17.61 -41.29 3.43
C THR A 26 16.41 -40.68 4.14
N GLY A 27 15.56 -39.93 3.42
CA GLY A 27 14.49 -39.10 3.97
C GLY A 27 15.01 -37.91 4.78
N GLU A 28 16.32 -37.65 4.76
CA GLU A 28 16.93 -36.57 5.53
C GLU A 28 16.82 -35.23 4.79
N ILE A 29 16.51 -34.17 5.54
CA ILE A 29 16.34 -32.81 5.01
C ILE A 29 17.56 -31.99 5.37
N TYR A 30 18.14 -31.33 4.37
CA TYR A 30 19.29 -30.46 4.48
C TYR A 30 18.94 -29.03 4.13
N THR A 31 19.56 -28.06 4.81
CA THR A 31 19.46 -26.63 4.47
C THR A 31 20.82 -25.99 4.35
N SER A 32 20.95 -24.95 3.53
CA SER A 32 22.22 -24.25 3.34
C SER A 32 22.63 -23.48 4.60
N ILE A 33 23.82 -23.76 5.12
CA ILE A 33 24.36 -23.08 6.33
C ILE A 33 24.41 -21.56 6.11
N ASN A 34 24.83 -21.13 4.92
CA ASN A 34 24.93 -19.72 4.59
C ASN A 34 23.56 -19.05 4.52
N ALA A 35 22.54 -19.76 4.03
CA ALA A 35 21.18 -19.25 3.96
C ALA A 35 20.57 -19.12 5.36
N VAL A 36 20.75 -20.14 6.22
CA VAL A 36 20.35 -20.10 7.64
C VAL A 36 20.99 -18.91 8.35
N LEU A 37 22.32 -18.77 8.28
CA LEU A 37 23.02 -17.68 8.98
C LEU A 37 22.56 -16.30 8.48
N LYS A 38 22.27 -16.14 7.19
CA LYS A 38 21.68 -14.91 6.66
C LYS A 38 20.26 -14.68 7.20
N GLY A 39 19.42 -15.71 7.22
CA GLY A 39 18.04 -15.61 7.73
C GLY A 39 17.96 -15.29 9.22
N ILE A 40 18.96 -15.65 10.02
CA ILE A 40 19.00 -15.22 11.43
C ILE A 40 19.37 -13.73 11.54
N GLY A 41 20.05 -13.16 10.53
CA GLY A 41 20.39 -11.73 10.47
C GLY A 41 21.90 -11.44 10.36
N PHE A 42 22.73 -12.45 10.08
CA PHE A 42 24.15 -12.19 9.77
C PHE A 42 24.28 -11.57 8.38
N LYS A 43 24.72 -10.31 8.32
CA LYS A 43 24.91 -9.57 7.05
C LYS A 43 26.34 -9.66 6.51
N ASP A 44 27.33 -9.80 7.38
CA ASP A 44 28.75 -9.84 7.00
C ASP A 44 29.18 -11.24 6.50
N ARG A 45 29.68 -11.30 5.26
CA ARG A 45 30.21 -12.52 4.64
C ARG A 45 31.34 -13.16 5.44
N ASN A 46 32.21 -12.36 6.05
CA ASN A 46 33.32 -12.88 6.85
C ASN A 46 32.84 -13.51 8.15
N GLN A 47 31.81 -12.92 8.77
CA GLN A 47 31.18 -13.49 9.95
C GLN A 47 30.47 -14.81 9.67
N ILE A 48 29.77 -14.89 8.54
CA ILE A 48 29.12 -16.13 8.07
C ILE A 48 30.18 -17.20 7.84
N ARG A 49 31.26 -16.87 7.11
CA ARG A 49 32.36 -17.80 6.84
C ARG A 49 33.00 -18.34 8.12
N LYS A 50 33.36 -17.46 9.05
CA LYS A 50 33.95 -17.87 10.34
C LYS A 50 33.04 -18.80 11.15
N ARG A 51 31.73 -18.57 11.14
CA ARG A 51 30.75 -19.42 11.85
C ARG A 51 30.54 -20.75 11.15
N ARG A 52 30.41 -20.74 9.82
CA ARG A 52 30.35 -21.96 9.02
C ARG A 52 31.57 -22.84 9.24
N ASP A 53 32.78 -22.27 9.18
CA ASP A 53 34.02 -23.02 9.34
C ASP A 53 34.13 -23.58 10.79
N LYS A 54 33.61 -22.87 11.80
CA LYS A 54 33.46 -23.40 13.17
C LYS A 54 32.53 -24.60 13.23
N TRP A 55 31.39 -24.57 12.55
CA TRP A 55 30.45 -25.70 12.52
C TRP A 55 31.02 -26.91 11.77
N ILE A 56 31.73 -26.68 10.67
CA ILE A 56 32.42 -27.73 9.90
C ILE A 56 33.47 -28.44 10.76
N ASN A 57 34.18 -27.70 11.62
CA ASN A 57 35.21 -28.27 12.49
C ASN A 57 34.67 -28.80 13.83
N ASP A 58 33.38 -28.63 14.12
CA ASP A 58 32.78 -29.06 15.39
C ASP A 58 32.51 -30.57 15.38
N SER A 59 32.93 -31.28 16.43
CA SER A 59 32.85 -32.75 16.51
C SER A 59 31.42 -33.33 16.47
N VAL A 60 30.40 -32.53 16.79
CA VAL A 60 28.99 -32.96 16.83
C VAL A 60 28.21 -32.45 15.62
N ILE A 61 28.46 -31.20 15.22
CA ILE A 61 27.74 -30.58 14.09
C ILE A 61 28.25 -31.11 12.75
N SER A 62 29.57 -31.31 12.59
CA SER A 62 30.19 -31.80 11.35
C SER A 62 29.58 -33.09 10.84
N LYS A 63 29.13 -33.97 11.74
CA LYS A 63 28.46 -35.24 11.43
C LYS A 63 27.15 -35.09 10.65
N GLY A 64 26.54 -33.91 10.67
CA GLY A 64 25.35 -33.59 9.88
C GLY A 64 25.61 -32.55 8.80
N ILE A 65 26.87 -32.25 8.47
CA ILE A 65 27.19 -31.33 7.39
C ILE A 65 27.53 -32.13 6.13
N THR A 66 26.84 -31.79 5.04
CA THR A 66 27.05 -32.39 3.72
C THR A 66 27.40 -31.29 2.72
N LYS A 67 28.38 -31.57 1.88
CA LYS A 67 28.81 -30.68 0.81
C LYS A 67 28.05 -31.04 -0.46
N PHE A 68 27.27 -30.09 -0.98
CA PHE A 68 26.59 -30.24 -2.26
C PHE A 68 27.30 -29.41 -3.33
N THR A 69 27.65 -30.06 -4.43
CA THR A 69 28.19 -29.39 -5.62
C THR A 69 27.03 -29.01 -6.52
N LEU A 70 26.74 -27.71 -6.62
CA LEU A 70 25.73 -27.21 -7.54
C LEU A 70 26.36 -26.96 -8.91
N PRO A 71 25.84 -27.53 -10.00
CA PRO A 71 26.25 -27.16 -11.34
C PRO A 71 25.70 -25.76 -11.67
N THR A 72 26.57 -24.75 -11.67
CA THR A 72 26.20 -23.39 -12.10
C THR A 72 26.29 -23.27 -13.62
N GLN A 73 25.29 -22.66 -14.27
CA GLN A 73 25.29 -22.43 -15.73
C GLN A 73 26.20 -21.24 -16.11
N LYS A 74 27.11 -21.50 -17.06
CA LYS A 74 27.95 -20.61 -17.91
C LYS A 74 28.60 -19.36 -17.28
N MET A 75 29.94 -19.31 -17.33
CA MET A 75 30.69 -18.08 -17.62
C MET A 75 31.49 -18.24 -18.92
N VAL A 76 31.56 -17.15 -19.69
CA VAL A 76 32.22 -17.02 -21.00
C VAL A 76 33.71 -17.34 -20.90
N ALA A 77 34.21 -18.23 -21.75
CA ALA A 77 35.64 -18.50 -21.90
C ALA A 77 36.32 -17.32 -22.60
N LYS A 78 37.40 -16.78 -22.01
CA LYS A 78 38.53 -16.32 -22.83
C LYS A 78 39.45 -17.54 -22.97
N ASN A 79 39.63 -17.99 -24.20
CA ASN A 79 40.61 -18.99 -24.64
C ASN A 79 40.24 -20.47 -24.37
N ASP A 80 39.10 -20.91 -24.93
CA ASP A 80 38.76 -22.32 -25.24
C ASP A 80 38.98 -23.40 -24.16
N THR A 81 38.96 -23.01 -22.87
CA THR A 81 38.86 -23.96 -21.76
C THR A 81 37.61 -23.63 -20.95
N THR A 82 36.58 -24.47 -21.04
CA THR A 82 35.39 -24.39 -20.20
C THR A 82 35.73 -24.75 -18.76
N LEU A 83 35.85 -23.73 -17.90
CA LEU A 83 35.93 -23.89 -16.45
C LEU A 83 34.52 -23.77 -15.87
N PHE A 84 34.03 -24.85 -15.26
CA PHE A 84 32.85 -24.80 -14.40
C PHE A 84 33.28 -24.23 -13.05
N ASP A 85 32.74 -23.07 -12.65
CA ASP A 85 32.84 -22.61 -11.26
C ASP A 85 31.90 -23.46 -10.40
N GLU A 86 32.42 -24.57 -9.89
CA GLU A 86 31.75 -25.41 -8.90
C GLU A 86 31.63 -24.61 -7.59
N LYS A 87 30.44 -24.05 -7.30
CA LYS A 87 30.17 -23.44 -6.00
C LYS A 87 29.75 -24.51 -5.01
N ASP A 88 30.74 -25.01 -4.30
CA ASP A 88 30.57 -25.85 -3.13
C ASP A 88 29.68 -25.17 -2.09
N THR A 89 28.49 -25.74 -1.85
CA THR A 89 27.55 -25.27 -0.84
C THR A 89 27.52 -26.25 0.32
N TYR A 90 27.87 -25.75 1.51
CA TYR A 90 27.77 -26.53 2.75
C TYR A 90 26.34 -26.47 3.27
N CYS A 91 25.72 -27.63 3.38
CA CYS A 91 24.39 -27.80 3.94
C CYS A 91 24.48 -28.56 5.27
N ILE A 92 23.53 -28.28 6.16
CA ILE A 92 23.39 -28.91 7.46
C ILE A 92 22.06 -29.66 7.52
N SER A 93 22.08 -30.88 8.05
CA SER A 93 20.91 -31.68 8.34
C SER A 93 20.03 -31.00 9.38
N GLN A 94 18.72 -31.05 9.16
CA GLN A 94 17.71 -30.57 10.10
C GLN A 94 17.88 -31.17 11.51
N ARG A 95 18.43 -32.39 11.64
CA ARG A 95 18.69 -33.03 12.94
C ARG A 95 19.80 -32.36 13.74
N LYS A 96 20.77 -31.75 13.05
CA LYS A 96 21.94 -31.10 13.67
C LYS A 96 21.82 -29.58 13.73
N LEU A 97 20.87 -29.01 12.99
CA LEU A 97 20.62 -27.58 12.96
C LEU A 97 20.28 -26.98 14.34
N PRO A 98 19.40 -27.57 15.19
CA PRO A 98 19.13 -27.05 16.53
C PRO A 98 20.38 -26.94 17.40
N ILE A 99 21.23 -27.97 17.38
CA ILE A 99 22.49 -28.00 18.13
C ILE A 99 23.46 -26.93 17.60
N ALA A 100 23.52 -26.76 16.28
CA ALA A 100 24.37 -25.75 15.65
C ALA A 100 23.98 -24.33 16.05
N LEU A 101 22.67 -24.07 16.13
CA LEU A 101 22.11 -22.78 16.51
C LEU A 101 22.25 -22.51 18.01
N ALA A 102 22.07 -23.52 18.87
CA ALA A 102 22.34 -23.42 20.30
C ALA A 102 23.80 -23.06 20.61
N LYS A 103 24.76 -23.49 19.78
CA LYS A 103 26.19 -23.14 19.94
C LYS A 103 26.54 -21.71 19.51
N ILE A 104 25.60 -20.93 18.96
CA ILE A 104 25.83 -19.50 18.73
C ILE A 104 25.56 -18.74 20.02
N ASN A 105 26.63 -18.33 20.70
CA ASN A 105 26.53 -17.52 21.92
C ASN A 105 25.98 -16.12 21.62
N ILE A 106 24.93 -15.73 22.33
CA ILE A 106 24.38 -14.37 22.31
C ILE A 106 25.27 -13.47 23.17
N THR A 107 26.05 -12.59 22.54
CA THR A 107 26.99 -11.71 23.24
C THR A 107 26.36 -10.33 23.56
N PRO A 108 26.78 -9.64 24.62
CA PRO A 108 26.29 -8.29 24.93
C PRO A 108 26.49 -7.30 23.77
N LYS A 109 27.62 -7.41 23.06
CA LYS A 109 27.91 -6.61 21.86
C LYS A 109 26.89 -6.88 20.74
N MET A 110 26.44 -8.12 20.59
CA MET A 110 25.42 -8.46 19.59
C MET A 110 24.06 -7.87 19.95
N LYS A 111 23.66 -7.90 21.23
CA LYS A 111 22.42 -7.25 21.70
C LYS A 111 22.42 -5.74 21.45
N GLN A 112 23.58 -5.08 21.56
CA GLN A 112 23.70 -3.64 21.30
C GLN A 112 23.78 -3.28 19.81
N THR A 113 24.55 -4.03 19.02
CA THR A 113 24.83 -3.67 17.61
C THR A 113 23.84 -4.26 16.61
N GLN A 114 23.23 -5.40 16.94
CA GLN A 114 22.28 -6.13 16.10
C GLN A 114 21.19 -6.78 16.98
N PRO A 115 20.31 -5.97 17.61
CA PRO A 115 19.29 -6.48 18.53
C PRO A 115 18.33 -7.48 17.86
N GLU A 116 17.91 -7.21 16.62
CA GLU A 116 17.02 -8.10 15.85
C GLU A 116 17.58 -9.51 15.68
N LEU A 117 18.88 -9.60 15.35
CA LEU A 117 19.60 -10.88 15.23
C LEU A 117 19.62 -11.63 16.58
N ALA A 118 19.85 -10.90 17.67
CA ALA A 118 19.88 -11.49 19.00
C ALA A 118 18.50 -12.02 19.41
N THR A 119 17.44 -11.24 19.22
CA THR A 119 16.06 -11.65 19.52
C THR A 119 15.63 -12.84 18.68
N LYS A 120 15.93 -12.86 17.38
CA LYS A 120 15.58 -13.98 16.49
C LYS A 120 16.31 -15.27 16.85
N LEU A 121 17.58 -15.16 17.25
CA LEU A 121 18.37 -16.30 17.70
C LEU A 121 17.90 -16.84 19.05
N GLU A 122 17.57 -15.96 20.00
CA GLU A 122 17.02 -16.30 21.32
C GLU A 122 15.69 -17.05 21.17
N LEU A 123 14.77 -16.48 20.38
CA LEU A 123 13.48 -17.12 20.06
C LEU A 123 13.66 -18.51 19.45
N TYR A 124 14.59 -18.69 18.52
CA TYR A 124 14.84 -19.99 17.91
C TYR A 124 15.37 -21.02 18.92
N GLN A 125 16.30 -20.60 19.79
CA GLN A 125 16.88 -21.45 20.82
C GLN A 125 15.81 -21.88 21.83
N ASP A 126 14.93 -20.96 22.25
CA ASP A 126 13.80 -21.23 23.14
C ASP A 126 12.80 -22.21 22.52
N LYS A 127 12.39 -22.00 21.26
CA LYS A 127 11.48 -22.95 20.58
C LYS A 127 12.07 -24.35 20.46
N CYS A 128 13.39 -24.48 20.25
CA CYS A 128 14.05 -25.79 20.26
C CYS A 128 13.98 -26.45 21.64
N ALA A 129 14.13 -25.67 22.71
CA ALA A 129 13.98 -26.15 24.07
C ALA A 129 12.53 -26.58 24.36
N ASP A 130 11.53 -25.80 23.92
CA ASP A 130 10.11 -26.12 24.09
C ASP A 130 9.71 -27.40 23.34
N VAL A 131 10.19 -27.59 22.11
CA VAL A 131 9.95 -28.83 21.35
C VAL A 131 10.56 -30.03 22.07
N LEU A 132 11.77 -29.90 22.62
CA LEU A 132 12.37 -30.97 23.41
C LEU A 132 11.60 -31.21 24.72
N ALA A 133 11.23 -30.16 25.44
CA ALA A 133 10.45 -30.24 26.67
C ALA A 133 9.09 -30.90 26.44
N SER A 134 8.38 -30.55 25.38
CA SER A 134 7.05 -31.12 25.07
C SER A 134 7.08 -32.63 24.80
N VAL A 135 8.18 -33.14 24.25
CA VAL A 135 8.38 -34.59 24.04
C VAL A 135 8.61 -35.31 25.37
N PHE A 136 9.44 -34.74 26.25
CA PHE A 136 9.91 -35.44 27.47
C PHE A 136 9.10 -35.14 28.74
N ILE A 137 8.55 -33.93 28.87
CA ILE A 137 7.82 -33.44 30.04
C ILE A 137 6.31 -33.59 29.80
N ASP A 138 5.81 -33.02 28.69
CA ASP A 138 4.37 -33.03 28.39
C ASP A 138 3.90 -34.35 27.76
N LYS A 139 4.85 -35.25 27.45
CA LYS A 139 4.64 -36.56 26.81
C LYS A 139 3.79 -36.46 25.53
N LYS A 140 3.85 -35.33 24.83
CA LYS A 140 3.20 -35.18 23.54
C LYS A 140 3.87 -36.13 22.54
N SER A 141 3.06 -36.92 21.83
CA SER A 141 3.55 -37.75 20.72
C SER A 141 4.20 -36.84 19.66
N THR A 142 5.37 -37.22 19.14
CA THR A 142 6.09 -36.49 18.08
C THR A 142 5.22 -36.22 16.85
N ASN A 143 4.24 -37.10 16.58
CA ASN A 143 3.27 -36.92 15.50
C ASN A 143 2.27 -35.78 15.79
N ALA A 144 1.91 -35.54 17.05
CA ALA A 144 1.02 -34.46 17.46
C ALA A 144 1.73 -33.09 17.41
N ILE A 145 3.00 -33.04 17.81
CA ILE A 145 3.83 -31.81 17.79
C ILE A 145 4.03 -31.32 16.33
N ASN A 146 4.29 -32.25 15.41
CA ASN A 146 4.45 -31.91 13.99
C ASN A 146 3.15 -31.37 13.38
N ALA A 147 1.99 -31.92 13.75
CA ALA A 147 0.70 -31.45 13.23
C ALA A 147 0.33 -30.05 13.77
N GLU A 148 0.59 -29.79 15.05
CA GLU A 148 0.29 -28.49 15.68
C GLU A 148 1.20 -27.38 15.12
N PHE A 149 2.50 -27.66 14.95
CA PHE A 149 3.45 -26.75 14.32
C PHE A 149 3.13 -26.47 12.85
N LEU A 150 2.70 -27.49 12.09
CA LEU A 150 2.25 -27.33 10.71
C LEU A 150 0.97 -26.50 10.63
N ALA A 151 0.00 -26.72 11.53
CA ALA A 151 -1.23 -25.96 11.58
C ALA A 151 -0.99 -24.49 11.91
N GLU A 152 -0.09 -24.20 12.85
CA GLU A 152 0.29 -22.84 13.23
C GLU A 152 1.04 -22.14 12.08
N SER A 153 1.96 -22.84 11.40
CA SER A 153 2.68 -22.32 10.23
C SER A 153 1.75 -22.02 9.06
N ILE A 154 0.77 -22.90 8.79
CA ILE A 154 -0.25 -22.69 7.75
C ILE A 154 -1.14 -21.49 8.12
N SER A 155 -1.56 -21.38 9.38
CA SER A 155 -2.39 -20.27 9.85
C SER A 155 -1.66 -18.93 9.72
N ASN A 156 -0.37 -18.89 10.10
CA ASN A 156 0.47 -17.70 9.95
C ASN A 156 0.71 -17.34 8.48
N ALA A 157 0.95 -18.33 7.60
CA ALA A 157 1.11 -18.09 6.17
C ALA A 157 -0.18 -17.54 5.52
N ILE A 158 -1.34 -18.06 5.94
CA ILE A 158 -2.65 -17.55 5.51
C ILE A 158 -2.86 -16.12 6.01
N ALA A 159 -2.56 -15.84 7.28
CA ALA A 159 -2.69 -14.49 7.84
C ALA A 159 -1.80 -13.47 7.11
N ILE A 160 -0.54 -13.82 6.83
CA ILE A 160 0.40 -12.96 6.08
C ILE A 160 -0.07 -12.76 4.63
N ALA A 161 -0.61 -13.79 3.98
CA ALA A 161 -1.11 -13.68 2.62
C ALA A 161 -2.40 -12.84 2.51
N LEU A 162 -3.23 -12.86 3.56
CA LEU A 162 -4.50 -12.13 3.61
C LEU A 162 -4.34 -10.69 4.11
N GLN A 163 -3.31 -10.37 4.91
CA GLN A 163 -3.05 -9.00 5.41
C GLN A 163 -3.05 -7.91 4.31
N PRO A 164 -2.35 -8.08 3.17
CA PRO A 164 -2.38 -7.09 2.09
C PRO A 164 -3.77 -6.95 1.46
N ILE A 165 -4.55 -8.03 1.44
CA ILE A 165 -5.91 -8.03 0.90
C ILE A 165 -6.84 -7.29 1.87
N THR A 166 -6.73 -7.54 3.17
CA THR A 166 -7.52 -6.83 4.20
C THR A 166 -7.18 -5.35 4.24
N GLU A 167 -5.90 -4.98 4.18
CA GLU A 167 -5.49 -3.56 4.10
C GLU A 167 -5.99 -2.89 2.81
N ARG A 168 -5.99 -3.62 1.68
CA ARG A 168 -6.56 -3.08 0.43
C ARG A 168 -8.07 -2.94 0.51
N LEU A 169 -8.78 -3.88 1.14
CA LEU A 169 -10.21 -3.78 1.38
C LEU A 169 -10.54 -2.60 2.29
N GLU A 170 -9.82 -2.41 3.39
CA GLU A 170 -9.97 -1.24 4.26
C GLU A 170 -9.68 0.08 3.51
N LYS A 171 -8.64 0.12 2.67
CA LYS A 171 -8.35 1.29 1.82
C LYS A 171 -9.45 1.53 0.78
N ILE A 172 -10.00 0.50 0.17
CA ILE A 172 -11.11 0.62 -0.79
C ILE A 172 -12.37 1.12 -0.06
N GLU A 173 -12.69 0.55 1.10
CA GLU A 173 -13.80 1.00 1.95
C GLU A 173 -13.60 2.45 2.42
N GLN A 174 -12.39 2.85 2.83
CA GLN A 174 -12.04 4.23 3.17
C GLN A 174 -12.10 5.18 1.97
N THR A 175 -11.71 4.72 0.78
CA THR A 175 -11.82 5.51 -0.45
C THR A 175 -13.28 5.74 -0.83
N GLN A 176 -14.15 4.75 -0.63
CA GLN A 176 -15.60 4.88 -0.76
C GLN A 176 -16.23 5.70 0.39
N THR A 177 -15.62 5.71 1.59
CA THR A 177 -16.04 6.49 2.75
C THR A 177 -15.20 7.76 2.99
N ASN A 178 -14.72 8.40 1.92
CA ASN A 178 -14.35 9.81 1.98
C ASN A 178 -15.63 10.66 2.14
N ARG A 179 -16.14 10.67 3.38
CA ARG A 179 -17.35 11.36 3.87
C ARG A 179 -17.30 12.90 3.74
N TYR A 180 -16.33 13.46 3.05
CA TYR A 180 -16.35 14.88 2.67
C TYR A 180 -17.39 15.18 1.56
N LEU A 181 -17.78 14.15 0.79
CA LEU A 181 -18.79 14.26 -0.27
C LEU A 181 -20.21 13.85 0.15
N SER A 182 -20.37 13.18 1.29
CA SER A 182 -21.68 12.62 1.71
C SER A 182 -22.57 13.59 2.51
N SER A 183 -22.14 14.85 2.71
CA SER A 183 -23.00 15.89 3.29
C SER A 183 -23.39 16.89 2.20
N ARG A 184 -24.71 16.96 1.90
CA ARG A 184 -25.39 17.90 1.00
C ARG A 184 -24.45 18.89 0.29
N ARG A 185 -24.12 18.61 -0.99
CA ARG A 185 -23.31 19.42 -1.93
C ARG A 185 -23.51 20.92 -1.68
N TYR A 186 -22.68 21.50 -0.81
CA TYR A 186 -22.76 22.92 -0.51
C TYR A 186 -22.27 23.64 -1.77
N PRO A 187 -22.98 24.67 -2.28
CA PRO A 187 -22.58 25.29 -3.54
C PRO A 187 -21.13 25.79 -3.42
N SER A 188 -20.33 25.46 -4.43
CA SER A 188 -18.91 25.77 -4.43
C SER A 188 -18.64 27.26 -4.29
N ALA A 189 -17.42 27.60 -3.86
CA ALA A 189 -17.03 29.00 -3.72
C ALA A 189 -17.14 29.77 -5.05
N TRP A 190 -16.86 29.08 -6.17
CA TRP A 190 -17.00 29.61 -7.52
C TRP A 190 -18.47 29.76 -7.92
N TYR A 191 -19.29 28.72 -7.75
CA TYR A 191 -20.71 28.77 -8.12
C TYR A 191 -21.46 29.91 -7.41
N LYS A 192 -21.14 30.14 -6.13
CA LYS A 192 -21.69 31.27 -5.35
C LYS A 192 -21.35 32.66 -5.91
N LYS A 193 -20.25 32.79 -6.67
CA LYS A 193 -19.87 34.06 -7.33
C LYS A 193 -20.59 34.23 -8.66
N ILE A 194 -20.81 33.15 -9.40
CA ILE A 194 -21.37 33.22 -10.76
C ILE A 194 -22.90 33.10 -10.79
N ALA A 195 -23.52 32.45 -9.81
CA ALA A 195 -24.98 32.28 -9.76
C ALA A 195 -25.78 33.61 -9.82
N PRO A 196 -25.37 34.70 -9.13
CA PRO A 196 -26.04 35.99 -9.30
C PRO A 196 -25.93 36.55 -10.72
N LYS A 197 -24.81 36.32 -11.40
CA LYS A 197 -24.56 36.75 -12.79
C LYS A 197 -25.48 36.01 -13.76
N TYR A 198 -25.63 34.70 -13.58
CA TYR A 198 -26.60 33.91 -14.34
C TYR A 198 -28.02 34.41 -14.15
N LYS A 199 -28.41 34.75 -12.92
CA LYS A 199 -29.74 35.30 -12.64
C LYS A 199 -29.99 36.59 -13.43
N MET A 200 -29.02 37.52 -13.49
CA MET A 200 -29.13 38.75 -14.28
C MET A 200 -29.31 38.47 -15.77
N LEU A 201 -28.53 37.52 -16.32
CA LEU A 201 -28.64 37.14 -17.73
C LEU A 201 -29.98 36.45 -18.03
N MET A 202 -30.44 35.55 -17.16
CA MET A 202 -31.75 34.89 -17.30
C MET A 202 -32.90 35.90 -17.29
N GLU A 203 -32.86 36.88 -16.38
CA GLU A 203 -33.87 37.94 -16.31
C GLU A 203 -33.82 38.87 -17.53
N TYR A 204 -32.62 39.18 -18.05
CA TYR A 204 -32.47 40.03 -19.22
C TYR A 204 -32.94 39.37 -20.52
N PHE A 205 -32.61 38.09 -20.72
CA PHE A 205 -32.99 37.34 -21.92
C PHE A 205 -34.33 36.62 -21.83
N ASP A 206 -34.99 36.69 -20.67
CA ASP A 206 -36.21 35.94 -20.35
C ASP A 206 -36.07 34.44 -20.71
N CYS A 207 -34.99 33.82 -20.24
CA CYS A 207 -34.66 32.44 -20.57
C CYS A 207 -34.58 31.54 -19.35
N THR A 208 -34.80 30.25 -19.58
CA THR A 208 -34.68 29.23 -18.53
C THR A 208 -33.21 28.93 -18.22
N ARG A 209 -32.95 28.34 -17.04
CA ARG A 209 -31.59 27.93 -16.66
C ARG A 209 -30.99 26.92 -17.64
N SER A 210 -31.82 26.03 -18.18
CA SER A 210 -31.37 25.02 -19.15
C SER A 210 -30.95 25.66 -20.47
N GLU A 211 -31.72 26.63 -20.96
CA GLU A 211 -31.39 27.36 -22.18
C GLU A 211 -30.12 28.19 -22.00
N LEU A 212 -29.98 28.88 -20.86
CA LEU A 212 -28.75 29.61 -20.56
C LEU A 212 -27.53 28.67 -20.58
N TYR A 213 -27.59 27.53 -19.90
CA TYR A 213 -26.47 26.60 -19.85
C TYR A 213 -26.14 25.98 -21.21
N SER A 214 -27.17 25.60 -21.99
CA SER A 214 -26.95 25.09 -23.34
C SER A 214 -26.25 26.11 -24.24
N ASN A 215 -26.61 27.40 -24.15
CA ASN A 215 -25.92 28.44 -24.92
C ASN A 215 -24.51 28.73 -24.39
N ILE A 216 -24.29 28.67 -23.07
CA ILE A 216 -22.94 28.80 -22.51
C ILE A 216 -22.03 27.69 -23.03
N TYR A 217 -22.51 26.45 -23.09
CA TYR A 217 -21.70 25.34 -23.60
C TYR A 217 -21.34 25.57 -25.07
N LYS A 218 -22.31 25.92 -25.92
CA LYS A 218 -22.06 26.23 -27.33
C LYS A 218 -21.03 27.35 -27.51
N GLU A 219 -21.18 28.44 -26.77
CA GLU A 219 -20.22 29.57 -26.84
C GLU A 219 -18.81 29.15 -26.40
N LEU A 220 -18.68 28.26 -25.42
CA LEU A 220 -17.38 27.71 -25.02
C LEU A 220 -16.78 26.80 -26.08
N GLU A 221 -17.59 25.91 -26.66
CA GLU A 221 -17.18 25.02 -27.75
C GLU A 221 -16.73 25.84 -28.97
N ASP A 222 -17.52 26.83 -29.39
CA ASP A 222 -17.25 27.69 -30.55
C ASP A 222 -16.03 28.60 -30.33
N THR A 223 -15.80 29.09 -29.11
CA THR A 223 -14.71 30.04 -28.81
C THR A 223 -13.38 29.34 -28.58
N TYR A 224 -13.38 28.18 -27.92
CA TYR A 224 -12.16 27.52 -27.43
C TYR A 224 -11.87 26.19 -28.12
N ASP A 225 -12.70 25.74 -29.07
CA ASP A 225 -12.58 24.46 -29.77
C ASP A 225 -12.46 23.28 -28.81
N VAL A 226 -13.36 23.25 -27.82
CA VAL A 226 -13.43 22.21 -26.79
C VAL A 226 -14.69 21.37 -26.97
N ASP A 227 -14.65 20.09 -26.58
CA ASP A 227 -15.83 19.22 -26.54
C ASP A 227 -16.29 19.07 -25.09
N ILE A 228 -17.37 19.77 -24.71
CA ILE A 228 -17.87 19.78 -23.34
C ILE A 228 -18.41 18.40 -22.94
N ASN A 229 -18.92 17.62 -23.88
CA ASN A 229 -19.39 16.26 -23.60
C ASN A 229 -18.22 15.34 -23.31
N GLN A 230 -17.12 15.42 -24.08
CA GLN A 230 -15.92 14.64 -23.80
C GLN A 230 -15.34 14.99 -22.43
N ILE A 231 -15.23 16.30 -22.11
CA ILE A 231 -14.75 16.76 -20.80
C ILE A 231 -15.66 16.27 -19.66
N HIS A 232 -16.97 16.24 -19.87
CA HIS A 232 -17.92 15.67 -18.91
C HIS A 232 -17.69 14.17 -18.72
N GLU A 233 -17.55 13.41 -19.81
CA GLU A 233 -17.32 11.96 -19.74
C GLU A 233 -15.99 11.62 -19.05
N ASP A 234 -14.91 12.32 -19.41
CA ASP A 234 -13.60 12.17 -18.79
C ASP A 234 -13.66 12.47 -17.29
N TYR A 235 -14.33 13.56 -16.90
CA TYR A 235 -14.52 13.90 -15.49
C TYR A 235 -15.27 12.81 -14.72
N CYS A 236 -16.36 12.28 -15.27
CA CYS A 236 -17.12 11.21 -14.61
C CYS A 236 -16.29 9.94 -14.51
N TYR A 237 -15.53 9.60 -15.55
CA TYR A 237 -14.64 8.44 -15.57
C TYR A 237 -13.52 8.56 -14.52
N GLU A 238 -12.80 9.68 -14.50
CA GLU A 238 -11.70 9.92 -13.57
C GLU A 238 -12.14 9.91 -12.10
N ASN A 239 -13.37 10.36 -11.83
CA ASN A 239 -13.92 10.42 -10.48
C ASN A 239 -14.79 9.20 -10.10
N ASN A 240 -14.88 8.19 -10.97
CA ASN A 240 -15.70 6.99 -10.79
C ASN A 240 -17.19 7.27 -10.52
N PHE A 241 -17.74 8.30 -11.18
CA PHE A 241 -19.17 8.62 -11.12
C PHE A 241 -19.92 7.94 -12.25
N LEU A 242 -21.17 7.56 -11.99
CA LEU A 242 -22.10 7.24 -13.07
C LEU A 242 -22.48 8.53 -13.82
N LYS A 243 -22.82 8.42 -15.10
CA LYS A 243 -23.07 9.58 -15.99
C LYS A 243 -24.22 10.49 -15.50
N ASP A 244 -25.14 9.95 -14.71
CA ASP A 244 -26.26 10.66 -14.09
C ASP A 244 -25.93 11.29 -12.71
N GLU A 245 -24.78 10.95 -12.13
CA GLU A 245 -24.30 11.49 -10.84
C GLU A 245 -23.46 12.77 -10.99
N CYS A 246 -23.02 13.07 -12.21
CA CYS A 246 -22.17 14.20 -12.56
C CYS A 246 -22.86 15.10 -13.61
N TYR A 247 -22.83 16.42 -13.40
CA TYR A 247 -23.38 17.38 -14.36
C TYR A 247 -22.25 18.07 -15.16
N PRO A 248 -22.45 18.49 -16.43
CA PRO A 248 -21.40 19.14 -17.21
C PRO A 248 -20.78 20.38 -16.54
N MET A 249 -21.57 21.18 -15.79
CA MET A 249 -20.99 22.29 -15.01
C MET A 249 -20.03 21.84 -13.91
N ASP A 250 -20.19 20.64 -13.37
CA ASP A 250 -19.28 20.12 -12.36
C ASP A 250 -17.90 19.85 -12.99
N ALA A 251 -17.89 19.31 -14.21
CA ALA A 251 -16.67 19.09 -15.00
C ALA A 251 -16.00 20.43 -15.37
N ILE A 252 -16.79 21.41 -15.83
CA ILE A 252 -16.30 22.76 -16.14
C ILE A 252 -15.70 23.44 -14.90
N GLU A 253 -16.35 23.31 -13.74
CA GLU A 253 -15.82 23.88 -12.50
C GLU A 253 -14.49 23.23 -12.07
N HIS A 254 -14.37 21.91 -12.25
CA HIS A 254 -13.17 21.15 -11.91
C HIS A 254 -11.98 21.57 -12.79
N HIS A 255 -12.23 21.81 -14.08
CA HIS A 255 -11.20 22.18 -15.03
C HIS A 255 -10.89 23.70 -14.94
N THR A 256 -9.79 24.05 -14.26
CA THR A 256 -9.43 25.44 -13.94
C THR A 256 -9.48 26.41 -15.12
N GLN A 257 -8.91 26.03 -16.27
CA GLN A 257 -8.89 26.88 -17.46
C GLN A 257 -10.30 27.13 -18.03
N LEU A 258 -11.16 26.10 -18.06
CA LEU A 258 -12.53 26.21 -18.57
C LEU A 258 -13.40 27.02 -17.62
N ARG A 259 -13.23 26.82 -16.32
CA ARG A 259 -13.88 27.62 -15.28
C ARG A 259 -13.56 29.11 -15.44
N ASP A 260 -12.29 29.44 -15.66
CA ASP A 260 -11.84 30.81 -15.81
C ASP A 260 -12.31 31.41 -17.15
N ALA A 261 -12.27 30.62 -18.23
CA ALA A 261 -12.82 30.97 -19.55
C ALA A 261 -14.34 31.23 -19.50
N LEU A 262 -15.10 30.37 -18.83
CA LEU A 262 -16.54 30.56 -18.60
C LEU A 262 -16.79 31.83 -17.79
N THR A 263 -15.98 32.08 -16.75
CA THR A 263 -16.13 33.29 -15.93
C THR A 263 -15.92 34.54 -16.79
N LEU A 264 -14.90 34.54 -17.66
CA LEU A 264 -14.61 35.62 -18.58
C LEU A 264 -15.73 35.84 -19.61
N LEU A 265 -16.28 34.75 -20.16
CA LEU A 265 -17.41 34.80 -21.11
C LEU A 265 -18.62 35.50 -20.49
N ILE A 266 -18.97 35.11 -19.27
CA ILE A 266 -20.10 35.68 -18.54
C ILE A 266 -19.85 37.15 -18.19
N ASP A 267 -18.66 37.49 -17.71
CA ASP A 267 -18.30 38.87 -17.34
C ASP A 267 -18.32 39.79 -18.55
N SER A 268 -17.76 39.32 -19.68
CA SER A 268 -17.80 40.04 -20.95
C SER A 268 -19.22 40.23 -21.46
N SER A 269 -20.09 39.23 -21.28
CA SER A 269 -21.50 39.31 -21.64
C SER A 269 -22.26 40.35 -20.81
N LEU A 270 -22.06 40.37 -19.48
CA LEU A 270 -22.69 41.36 -18.61
C LEU A 270 -22.30 42.79 -18.99
N ILE A 271 -21.03 43.01 -19.33
CA ILE A 271 -20.54 44.32 -19.81
C ILE A 271 -21.18 44.65 -21.15
N LYS A 272 -21.18 43.71 -22.11
CA LYS A 272 -21.72 43.89 -23.47
C LYS A 272 -23.18 44.31 -23.46
N TYR A 273 -24.00 43.74 -22.57
CA TYR A 273 -25.42 44.07 -22.45
C TYR A 273 -25.71 45.20 -21.45
N GLY A 274 -24.67 45.85 -20.89
CA GLY A 274 -24.82 46.97 -19.97
C GLY A 274 -25.41 46.59 -18.61
N LEU A 275 -25.36 45.31 -18.23
CA LEU A 275 -25.90 44.78 -16.97
C LEU A 275 -24.96 45.07 -15.79
N GLN A 276 -23.66 45.11 -16.04
CA GLN A 276 -22.64 45.49 -15.05
C GLN A 276 -21.49 46.26 -15.70
N THR A 277 -20.84 47.15 -14.94
CA THR A 277 -19.58 47.79 -15.36
C THR A 277 -18.36 46.95 -14.97
N GLU A 278 -17.21 47.19 -15.62
CA GLU A 278 -15.94 46.53 -15.25
C GLU A 278 -15.57 46.71 -13.77
N GLU A 279 -15.83 47.90 -13.21
CA GLU A 279 -15.56 48.19 -11.80
C GLU A 279 -16.48 47.41 -10.86
N GLN A 280 -17.76 47.24 -11.23
CA GLN A 280 -18.72 46.44 -10.46
C GLN A 280 -18.34 44.94 -10.45
N ILE A 281 -17.78 44.44 -11.55
CA ILE A 281 -17.30 43.06 -11.65
C ILE A 281 -16.03 42.86 -10.79
N LYS A 282 -15.06 43.79 -10.87
CA LYS A 282 -13.82 43.75 -10.07
C LYS A 282 -14.08 43.85 -8.57
N ASN A 283 -15.03 44.69 -8.16
CA ASN A 283 -15.35 44.95 -6.76
C ASN A 283 -16.55 44.15 -6.24
N PHE A 284 -16.81 42.96 -6.81
CA PHE A 284 -17.95 42.13 -6.43
C PHE A 284 -17.99 41.87 -4.91
N LYS A 285 -18.99 42.46 -4.23
CA LYS A 285 -19.29 42.26 -2.81
C LYS A 285 -20.62 41.53 -2.68
N ARG A 286 -20.64 40.42 -1.91
CA ARG A 286 -21.89 39.72 -1.59
C ARG A 286 -22.72 40.59 -0.64
N ALA A 287 -24.00 40.75 -0.95
CA ALA A 287 -24.94 41.38 -0.02
C ALA A 287 -25.03 40.53 1.26
N THR A 288 -24.82 41.17 2.40
CA THR A 288 -24.86 40.55 3.72
C THR A 288 -26.03 41.10 4.54
N LEU A 289 -26.25 40.54 5.72
CA LEU A 289 -27.20 41.08 6.69
C LEU A 289 -26.91 42.57 7.00
N PHE A 290 -25.64 42.98 6.96
CA PHE A 290 -25.20 44.35 7.29
C PHE A 290 -25.51 45.38 6.22
N ASP A 291 -25.85 44.95 5.00
CA ASP A 291 -26.24 45.85 3.91
C ASP A 291 -27.78 46.06 3.87
N ARG A 292 -28.53 45.43 4.80
CA ARG A 292 -29.99 45.57 4.89
C ARG A 292 -30.39 46.82 5.67
N PRO A 293 -31.47 47.52 5.27
CA PRO A 293 -31.98 48.66 6.04
C PRO A 293 -32.46 48.22 7.43
N VAL A 294 -32.20 49.04 8.45
CA VAL A 294 -32.61 48.77 9.84
C VAL A 294 -34.12 48.70 9.94
N ILE A 295 -34.65 47.50 10.23
CA ILE A 295 -36.07 47.32 10.55
C ILE A 295 -36.27 47.85 11.97
N LYS A 296 -36.92 49.01 12.14
CA LYS A 296 -37.34 49.51 13.45
C LYS A 296 -38.39 48.55 14.02
N GLN A 297 -37.98 47.58 14.83
CA GLN A 297 -38.92 46.80 15.63
C GLN A 297 -39.50 47.71 16.73
N ARG A 298 -40.83 47.93 16.69
CA ARG A 298 -41.59 48.51 17.81
C ARG A 298 -41.48 47.52 18.96
N ILE A 299 -40.70 47.85 19.98
CA ILE A 299 -40.73 47.17 21.26
C ILE A 299 -42.02 47.62 21.96
N THR A 300 -43.07 46.81 21.92
CA THR A 300 -44.20 46.92 22.84
C THR A 300 -43.81 46.22 24.13
N TYR A 301 -43.51 47.01 25.17
CA TYR A 301 -43.45 46.51 26.53
C TYR A 301 -44.87 46.10 26.94
N ILE A 302 -45.06 44.82 27.28
CA ILE A 302 -46.24 44.37 28.01
C ILE A 302 -45.88 44.56 29.49
N GLU A 303 -46.53 45.52 30.14
CA GLU A 303 -46.51 45.64 31.60
C GLU A 303 -47.36 44.50 32.17
N ASP A 304 -46.71 43.51 32.78
CA ASP A 304 -47.40 42.54 33.63
C ASP A 304 -47.93 43.26 34.87
N LYS A 305 -49.26 43.36 34.98
CA LYS A 305 -49.94 43.81 36.19
C LYS A 305 -49.93 42.70 37.23
N ILE A 306 -49.48 43.07 38.44
CA ILE A 306 -49.68 42.36 39.72
C ILE A 306 -51.17 42.22 40.02
#